data_AF-A0A8H4BCG3-F1
#
_entry.id   AF-A0A8H4BCG3-F1
#
_cell.length_a   1.000
_cell.length_b   1.000
_cell.length_c   1.000
_cell.angle_alpha   90.00
_cell.angle_beta   90.00
_cell.angle_gamma   90.00
#
_symmetry.space_group_name_H-M   'P 1'
#
loop_
_entity.id
_entity.type
_entity.pdbx_description
1 polymer ?
#
loop_
_entity_poly.entity_id
_entity_poly.type
_entity_poly.pdbx_seq_one_letter_code
_entity_poly.pdbx_strand_id
1 'polypeptide(L)'
;QIPEGQVTSYKVLSDTLKSAPRAVGQALRQNPFCPLPVPCHRVIATDYSLGGFGGGSGDHQNTADKKAKLEAEGCVFGDHYMYGHDKNGSKEFFKDFVIESK
;
A
#
# COMPACT_ATOMS: atom_id res chain seq x y z
N GLN A 1 -1.58 -12.77 -0.25
CA GLN A 1 -2.38 -11.54 -0.45
C GLN A 1 -2.35 -10.71 0.83
N ILE A 2 -2.39 -9.37 0.76
CA ILE A 2 -2.43 -8.50 1.95
C ILE A 2 -3.87 -8.49 2.51
N PRO A 3 -4.12 -8.81 3.79
CA PRO A 3 -5.45 -8.78 4.39
C PRO A 3 -6.05 -7.37 4.45
N GLU A 4 -7.37 -7.29 4.63
CA GLU A 4 -8.07 -6.01 4.86
C GLU A 4 -7.66 -5.39 6.19
N GLY A 5 -7.38 -4.08 6.15
CA GLY A 5 -6.99 -3.29 7.32
C GLY A 5 -5.54 -3.50 7.76
N GLN A 6 -4.73 -4.12 6.90
CA GLN A 6 -3.28 -4.22 7.03
C GLN A 6 -2.60 -3.55 5.85
N VAL A 7 -1.40 -3.03 6.09
CA VAL A 7 -0.58 -2.40 5.04
C VAL A 7 0.78 -3.11 4.94
N THR A 8 1.37 -3.06 3.76
CA THR A 8 2.77 -3.41 3.53
C THR A 8 3.51 -2.24 2.92
N SER A 9 4.82 -2.37 2.70
CA SER A 9 5.60 -1.37 2.00
C SER A 9 6.10 -1.86 0.65
N TYR A 10 6.42 -0.92 -0.25
CA TYR A 10 7.06 -1.25 -1.54
C TYR A 10 8.34 -2.08 -1.36
N LYS A 11 9.09 -1.83 -0.28
CA LYS A 11 10.30 -2.57 0.06
C LYS A 11 10.01 -4.02 0.46
N VAL A 12 9.08 -4.22 1.40
CA VAL A 12 8.74 -5.58 1.85
C VAL A 12 8.19 -6.41 0.68
N LEU A 13 7.35 -5.80 -0.16
CA LEU A 13 6.81 -6.46 -1.35
C LEU A 13 7.91 -6.78 -2.37
N SER A 14 8.86 -5.86 -2.59
CA SER A 14 9.97 -6.11 -3.51
C SER A 14 10.94 -7.19 -3.00
N ASP A 15 11.21 -7.22 -1.70
CA ASP A 15 12.08 -8.23 -1.07
C ASP A 15 11.47 -9.63 -1.26
N THR A 16 10.16 -9.75 -1.05
CA THR A 16 9.40 -10.98 -1.27
C THR A 16 9.44 -11.43 -2.73
N LEU A 17 9.27 -10.49 -3.67
CA LEU A 17 9.26 -10.76 -5.12
C LEU A 17 10.67 -10.87 -5.73
N LYS A 18 11.74 -10.72 -4.94
CA LYS A 18 13.13 -10.60 -5.42
C LYS A 18 13.27 -9.55 -6.53
N SER A 19 12.64 -8.39 -6.32
CA SER A 19 12.58 -7.27 -7.25
C SER A 19 13.08 -5.98 -6.61
N ALA A 20 13.00 -4.86 -7.32
CA ALA A 20 13.34 -3.54 -6.81
C ALA A 20 12.08 -2.76 -6.36
N PRO A 21 12.12 -2.00 -5.25
CA PRO A 21 10.97 -1.22 -4.78
C PRO A 21 10.41 -0.27 -5.85
N ARG A 22 11.29 0.35 -6.63
CA ARG A 22 10.91 1.22 -7.75
C ARG A 22 10.18 0.45 -8.86
N ALA A 23 10.62 -0.76 -9.18
CA ALA A 23 9.97 -1.61 -10.18
C ALA A 23 8.55 -2.01 -9.72
N VAL A 24 8.40 -2.39 -8.45
CA VAL A 24 7.09 -2.67 -7.84
C VAL A 24 6.19 -1.43 -7.89
N GLY A 25 6.71 -0.25 -7.56
CA GLY A 25 5.97 1.01 -7.66
C GLY A 25 5.50 1.33 -9.08
N GLN A 26 6.36 1.12 -10.09
CA GLN A 26 5.97 1.29 -11.49
C GLN A 26 4.92 0.27 -11.94
N ALA A 27 5.05 -1.00 -11.54
CA ALA A 27 4.07 -2.02 -11.84
C ALA A 27 2.69 -1.69 -11.24
N LEU A 28 2.66 -1.21 -9.98
CA LEU A 28 1.41 -0.77 -9.33
C LEU A 28 0.83 0.48 -9.99
N ARG A 29 1.67 1.39 -10.50
CA ARG A 29 1.24 2.60 -11.22
C ARG A 29 0.60 2.29 -12.57
N GLN A 30 1.11 1.28 -13.27
CA GLN A 30 0.65 0.88 -14.61
C GLN A 30 -0.44 -0.20 -14.56
N ASN A 31 -0.89 -0.60 -13.37
CA ASN A 31 -1.85 -1.68 -13.21
C ASN A 31 -3.24 -1.30 -13.79
N PRO A 32 -3.70 -1.93 -14.87
CA PRO A 32 -5.00 -1.63 -15.49
C PRO A 32 -6.18 -2.09 -14.63
N PHE A 33 -5.95 -2.93 -13.61
CA PHE A 33 -6.95 -3.43 -12.67
C PHE A 33 -6.99 -2.65 -11.35
N CYS A 34 -6.33 -1.49 -11.31
CA CYS A 34 -6.43 -0.56 -10.19
C CYS A 34 -7.77 0.20 -10.27
N PRO A 35 -8.56 0.33 -9.18
CA PRO A 35 -8.29 -0.06 -7.80
C PRO A 35 -9.01 -1.34 -7.32
N LEU A 36 -9.74 -2.03 -8.20
CA LEU A 36 -10.45 -3.28 -7.90
C LEU A 36 -10.29 -4.22 -9.09
N PRO A 37 -9.95 -5.51 -8.89
CA PRO A 37 -9.91 -6.28 -7.64
C PRO A 37 -8.55 -6.27 -6.90
N VAL A 38 -7.53 -5.58 -7.39
CA VAL A 38 -6.18 -5.63 -6.80
C VAL A 38 -6.07 -4.67 -5.61
N PRO A 39 -5.67 -5.12 -4.40
CA PRO A 39 -5.55 -4.26 -3.21
C PRO A 39 -4.28 -3.40 -3.22
N CYS A 40 -4.01 -2.70 -4.33
CA CYS A 40 -2.82 -1.88 -4.53
C CYS A 40 -2.74 -0.68 -3.57
N HIS A 41 -3.87 -0.24 -3.00
CA HIS A 41 -3.90 0.82 -2.00
C HIS A 41 -3.23 0.42 -0.69
N ARG A 42 -3.10 -0.88 -0.38
CA ARG A 42 -2.46 -1.40 0.83
C ARG A 42 -0.93 -1.35 0.83
N VAL A 43 -0.30 -0.82 -0.23
CA VAL A 43 1.17 -0.68 -0.33
C VAL A 43 1.57 0.77 -0.13
N ILE A 44 2.33 1.08 0.92
CA ILE A 44 2.78 2.44 1.27
C ILE A 44 4.32 2.55 1.29
N ALA A 45 4.86 3.74 1.57
CA ALA A 45 6.29 3.93 1.70
C ALA A 45 6.82 3.46 3.07
N THR A 46 8.12 3.15 3.14
CA THR A 46 8.76 2.65 4.37
C THR A 46 8.90 3.70 5.47
N ASP A 47 8.77 4.98 5.12
CA ASP A 47 8.75 6.12 6.03
C ASP A 47 7.35 6.41 6.59
N TYR A 48 6.40 5.50 6.34
CA TYR A 48 4.98 5.63 6.70
C TYR A 48 4.22 6.71 5.94
N SER A 49 4.81 7.37 4.94
CA SER A 49 4.02 8.19 4.05
C SER A 49 3.13 7.32 3.16
N LEU A 50 1.92 7.82 2.85
CA LEU A 50 0.96 7.09 2.02
C LEU A 50 1.51 6.72 0.63
N GLY A 51 2.41 7.53 0.08
CA GLY A 51 2.98 7.33 -1.25
C GLY A 51 1.98 7.56 -2.39
N GLY A 52 2.36 7.19 -3.61
CA GLY A 52 1.52 7.40 -4.80
C GLY A 52 0.39 6.37 -4.96
N PHE A 53 -0.60 6.72 -5.77
CA PHE A 53 -1.72 5.85 -6.16
C PHE A 53 -2.20 6.11 -7.58
N GLY A 54 -2.41 5.07 -8.38
CA GLY A 54 -3.03 5.18 -9.71
C GLY A 54 -2.42 6.25 -10.63
N GLY A 55 -1.11 6.54 -10.51
CA GLY A 55 -0.44 7.61 -11.28
C GLY A 55 -0.43 8.99 -10.63
N GLY A 56 -1.18 9.22 -9.55
CA GLY A 56 -1.13 10.43 -8.73
C GLY A 56 -0.15 10.31 -7.56
N SER A 57 0.34 11.45 -7.08
CA SER A 57 1.23 11.58 -5.91
C SER A 57 1.02 12.93 -5.23
N GLY A 58 1.34 13.03 -3.94
CA GLY A 58 1.10 14.26 -3.18
C GLY A 58 -0.40 14.53 -3.03
N ASP A 59 -0.79 15.80 -3.09
CA ASP A 59 -2.18 16.26 -2.97
C ASP A 59 -3.00 16.04 -4.26
N HIS A 60 -3.03 14.80 -4.71
CA HIS A 60 -3.76 14.37 -5.89
C HIS A 60 -4.98 13.54 -5.45
N GLN A 61 -6.10 13.64 -6.17
CA GLN A 61 -7.35 12.91 -5.85
C GLN A 61 -7.10 11.41 -5.64
N ASN A 62 -6.34 10.76 -6.53
CA ASN A 62 -5.97 9.35 -6.35
C ASN A 62 -5.29 9.03 -5.01
N THR A 63 -4.44 9.93 -4.49
CA THR A 63 -3.82 9.76 -3.16
C THR A 63 -4.88 9.87 -2.06
N ALA A 64 -5.81 10.82 -2.18
CA ALA A 64 -6.94 10.93 -1.26
C ALA A 64 -7.85 9.68 -1.31
N ASP A 65 -8.13 9.13 -2.50
CA ASP A 65 -8.93 7.91 -2.67
C ASP A 65 -8.24 6.70 -2.04
N LYS A 66 -6.91 6.61 -2.15
CA LYS A 66 -6.10 5.59 -1.49
C LYS A 66 -6.27 5.67 0.03
N LYS A 67 -6.17 6.87 0.59
CA LYS A 67 -6.35 7.12 2.03
C LYS A 67 -7.76 6.69 2.46
N ALA A 68 -8.80 7.17 1.78
CA ALA A 68 -10.18 6.88 2.11
C ALA A 68 -10.48 5.38 2.08
N LYS A 69 -9.92 4.64 1.12
CA LYS A 69 -10.01 3.17 1.07
C LYS A 69 -9.37 2.52 2.29
N LEU A 70 -8.16 2.95 2.68
CA LEU A 70 -7.48 2.39 3.85
C LEU A 70 -8.19 2.73 5.16
N GLU A 71 -8.74 3.95 5.28
CA GLU A 71 -9.54 4.37 6.43
C GLU A 71 -10.84 3.56 6.54
N ALA A 72 -11.49 3.26 5.41
CA ALA A 72 -12.65 2.36 5.37
C ALA A 72 -12.32 0.93 5.80
N GLU A 73 -11.06 0.50 5.68
CA GLU A 73 -10.56 -0.78 6.19
C GLU A 73 -10.09 -0.72 7.65
N GLY A 74 -10.19 0.44 8.30
CA GLY A 74 -9.81 0.64 9.71
C GLY A 74 -8.35 1.09 9.93
N CYS A 75 -7.61 1.44 8.88
CA CYS A 75 -6.29 2.06 9.05
C CYS A 75 -6.42 3.53 9.47
N VAL A 76 -5.56 3.98 10.36
CA VAL A 76 -5.54 5.37 10.83
C VAL A 76 -4.37 6.12 10.21
N PHE A 77 -4.63 7.34 9.76
CA PHE A 77 -3.64 8.27 9.24
C PHE A 77 -3.64 9.55 10.08
N GLY A 78 -2.45 10.04 10.39
CA GLY A 78 -2.25 11.35 11.01
C GLY A 78 -2.09 12.46 9.98
N ASP A 79 -1.45 13.55 10.40
CA ASP A 79 -1.15 14.70 9.56
C ASP A 79 -0.30 14.31 8.34
N HIS A 80 -0.44 15.08 7.25
CA HIS A 80 0.34 14.91 6.02
C HIS A 80 0.28 13.49 5.42
N TYR A 81 -0.84 12.78 5.58
CA TYR A 81 -1.03 11.41 5.09
C TYR A 81 -0.02 10.40 5.67
N MET A 82 0.42 10.61 6.91
CA MET A 82 1.31 9.69 7.61
C MET A 82 0.52 8.54 8.21
N TYR A 83 0.89 7.31 7.87
CA TYR A 83 0.28 6.11 8.42
C TYR A 83 0.54 6.02 9.94
N GLY A 84 -0.56 5.95 10.68
CA GLY A 84 -0.58 5.82 12.12
C GLY A 84 -0.49 4.36 12.52
N HIS A 85 -1.56 3.59 12.29
CA HIS A 85 -1.64 2.18 12.64
C HIS A 85 -2.74 1.45 11.86
N ASP A 86 -2.70 0.12 11.91
CA ASP A 86 -3.66 -0.81 11.31
C ASP A 86 -4.94 -0.90 12.15
N LYS A 87 -5.92 -1.69 11.71
CA LYS A 87 -7.18 -1.87 12.45
C LYS A 87 -7.02 -2.46 13.86
N ASN A 88 -5.88 -3.05 14.18
CA ASN A 88 -5.56 -3.65 15.48
C ASN A 88 -4.63 -2.76 16.32
N GLY A 89 -4.28 -1.55 15.86
CA GLY A 89 -3.36 -0.66 16.55
C GLY A 89 -1.86 -0.93 16.27
N SER A 90 -1.54 -1.82 15.33
CA SER A 90 -0.15 -2.13 14.95
C SER A 90 0.40 -1.16 13.91
N LYS A 91 1.69 -0.81 14.02
CA LYS A 91 2.44 -0.05 12.99
C LYS A 91 3.32 -0.94 12.12
N GLU A 92 3.23 -2.25 12.30
CA GLU A 92 4.07 -3.19 11.58
C GLU A 92 3.56 -3.43 10.16
N PHE A 93 4.50 -3.50 9.22
CA PHE A 93 4.16 -3.91 7.86
C PHE A 93 3.84 -5.40 7.83
N PHE A 94 2.77 -5.75 7.11
CA PHE A 94 2.46 -7.12 6.75
C PHE A 94 3.61 -7.73 5.94
N LYS A 95 4.09 -8.91 6.39
CA LYS A 95 5.23 -9.64 5.82
C LYS A 95 4.91 -11.09 5.45
N ASP A 96 3.75 -11.61 5.84
CA ASP A 96 3.39 -13.03 5.68
C ASP A 96 2.84 -13.32 4.27
N PHE A 97 3.66 -13.04 3.25
CA PHE A 97 3.32 -13.34 1.88
C PHE A 97 3.51 -14.83 1.59
N VAL A 98 2.41 -15.52 1.29
CA VAL A 98 2.47 -16.83 0.64
C VAL A 98 2.66 -16.60 -0.86
N ILE A 99 3.85 -16.97 -1.36
CA ILE A 99 4.14 -17.01 -2.80
C ILE A 99 3.89 -18.44 -3.25
N GLU A 100 2.75 -18.69 -3.90
CA GLU A 100 2.53 -19.94 -4.59
C GLU A 100 3.44 -19.96 -5.82
N SER A 101 4.52 -20.75 -5.74
CA SER A 101 5.31 -21.05 -6.93
C SER A 101 4.46 -21.99 -7.79
N LYS A 102 4.05 -21.51 -8.97
CA LYS A 102 3.65 -22.42 -10.05
C LYS A 102 4.83 -23.26 -10.49
#